data_AF-A0A3R6YVQ5-F1
#
_entry.id   AF-A0A3R6YVQ5-F1
#
_cell.length_a   1.000
_cell.length_b   1.000
_cell.length_c   1.000
_cell.angle_alpha   90.00
_cell.angle_beta   90.00
_cell.angle_gamma   90.00
#
_symmetry.space_group_name_H-M   'P 1'
#
loop_
_entity.id
_entity.type
_entity.pdbx_description
1 polymer ?
#
loop_
_entity_poly.entity_id
_entity_poly.type
_entity_poly.pdbx_seq_one_letter_code
_entity_poly.pdbx_strand_id
1 'polypeptide(L)'
;VNAHREALGVCAAALQRYQGDPVLLLYKADALFCLEQVQECDWTLQQLDTALSGEDDDEAPNDLYAQVLNNQALVLACHGRTDDALRKLYDCRRRFPTCAHALFNLTVLLWRQSKQVAACTTWLAGRQIVHNSRTSADATTPPTSHVPAGQQGQICPQQIAALDRMVDKFWADDGRMRAIKQSLQVVEHYTSICGHESSSGNAPLNTPN
;
A
#
# COMPACT_ATOMS: atom_id res chain seq x y z
N VAL A 1 -25.51 -7.79 -14.87
CA VAL A 1 -25.64 -8.55 -13.60
C VAL A 1 -24.44 -8.21 -12.72
N ASN A 2 -24.66 -7.81 -11.47
CA ASN A 2 -23.56 -7.46 -10.56
C ASN A 2 -23.17 -8.71 -9.75
N ALA A 3 -22.04 -9.32 -10.09
CA ALA A 3 -21.57 -10.56 -9.49
C ALA A 3 -21.40 -10.47 -7.96
N HIS A 4 -21.01 -9.31 -7.42
CA HIS A 4 -20.88 -9.12 -5.97
C HIS A 4 -22.24 -9.11 -5.26
N ARG A 5 -23.28 -8.59 -5.92
CA ARG A 5 -24.65 -8.61 -5.38
C ARG A 5 -25.22 -10.02 -5.36
N GLU A 6 -24.93 -10.83 -6.37
CA GLU A 6 -25.31 -12.25 -6.38
C GLU A 6 -24.55 -13.04 -5.32
N ALA A 7 -23.23 -12.84 -5.21
CA ALA A 7 -22.40 -13.43 -4.17
C ALA A 7 -22.93 -13.12 -2.77
N LEU A 8 -23.35 -11.88 -2.52
CA LEU A 8 -23.98 -11.48 -1.25
C LEU A 8 -25.27 -12.27 -0.98
N GLY A 9 -26.11 -12.46 -1.99
CA GLY A 9 -27.33 -13.27 -1.88
C GLY A 9 -27.05 -14.75 -1.57
N VAL A 10 -26.04 -15.33 -2.23
CA VAL A 10 -25.60 -16.72 -1.98
C VAL A 10 -25.04 -16.86 -0.56
N CYS A 11 -24.18 -15.94 -0.13
CA CYS A 11 -23.63 -15.96 1.23
C CYS A 11 -24.74 -15.82 2.28
N ALA A 12 -25.71 -14.92 2.06
CA ALA A 12 -26.84 -14.75 2.97
C ALA A 12 -27.67 -16.04 3.10
N ALA A 13 -27.95 -16.73 2.00
CA ALA A 13 -28.66 -18.00 2.01
C ALA A 13 -27.83 -19.12 2.69
N ALA A 14 -26.53 -19.21 2.40
CA ALA A 14 -25.65 -20.22 2.99
C ALA A 14 -25.49 -20.04 4.51
N LEU A 15 -25.35 -18.79 4.99
CA LEU A 15 -25.23 -18.46 6.41
C LEU A 15 -26.50 -18.76 7.22
N GLN A 16 -27.66 -18.94 6.59
CA GLN A 16 -28.85 -19.45 7.29
C GLN A 16 -28.65 -20.89 7.76
N ARG A 17 -27.86 -21.68 7.03
CA ARG A 17 -27.60 -23.10 7.31
C ARG A 17 -26.29 -23.30 8.07
N TYR A 18 -25.28 -22.50 7.77
CA TYR A 18 -23.93 -22.56 8.36
C TYR A 18 -23.68 -21.28 9.15
N GLN A 19 -24.36 -21.12 10.28
CA GLN A 19 -24.27 -19.91 11.09
C GLN A 19 -22.85 -19.74 11.64
N GLY A 20 -22.29 -18.54 11.49
CA GLY A 20 -20.97 -18.21 12.02
C GLY A 20 -19.80 -18.79 11.23
N ASP A 21 -20.03 -19.46 10.09
CA ASP A 21 -18.94 -20.01 9.26
C ASP A 21 -17.94 -18.90 8.85
N PRO A 22 -16.67 -18.99 9.27
CA PRO A 22 -15.70 -17.91 9.07
C PRO A 22 -15.42 -17.60 7.60
N VAL A 23 -15.43 -18.62 6.73
CA VAL A 23 -15.12 -18.46 5.31
C VAL A 23 -16.28 -17.76 4.59
N LEU A 24 -17.53 -18.15 4.87
CA LEU A 24 -18.71 -17.49 4.32
C LEU A 24 -18.85 -16.05 4.82
N LEU A 25 -18.51 -15.78 6.08
CA LEU A 25 -18.48 -14.42 6.62
C LEU A 25 -17.43 -13.56 5.92
N LEU A 26 -16.23 -14.09 5.64
CA LEU A 26 -15.21 -13.36 4.88
C LEU A 26 -15.70 -13.03 3.46
N TYR A 27 -16.21 -14.01 2.72
CA TYR A 27 -16.73 -13.77 1.36
C TYR A 27 -17.86 -12.75 1.34
N LYS A 28 -18.73 -12.78 2.36
CA LYS A 28 -19.78 -11.77 2.53
C LYS A 28 -19.17 -10.37 2.75
N ALA A 29 -18.16 -10.26 3.61
CA ALA A 29 -17.48 -8.99 3.87
C ALA A 29 -16.82 -8.43 2.60
N ASP A 30 -16.14 -9.26 1.81
CA ASP A 30 -15.53 -8.85 0.54
C ASP A 30 -16.58 -8.33 -0.46
N ALA A 31 -17.70 -9.05 -0.59
CA ALA A 31 -18.79 -8.64 -1.46
C ALA A 31 -19.42 -7.30 -1.02
N LEU A 32 -19.64 -7.12 0.30
CA LEU A 32 -20.13 -5.87 0.86
C LEU A 32 -19.16 -4.71 0.61
N PHE A 33 -17.86 -4.94 0.80
CA PHE A 33 -16.83 -3.94 0.52
C PHE A 33 -16.81 -3.53 -0.95
N CYS A 34 -16.88 -4.50 -1.88
CA CYS A 34 -16.95 -4.24 -3.32
C CYS A 34 -18.22 -3.50 -3.75
N LEU A 35 -19.29 -3.60 -2.96
CA LEU A 35 -20.54 -2.86 -3.14
C LEU A 35 -20.57 -1.52 -2.40
N GLU A 36 -19.43 -1.11 -1.80
CA GLU A 36 -19.28 0.11 -1.00
C GLU A 36 -20.20 0.17 0.23
N GLN A 37 -20.72 -0.98 0.67
CA GLN A 37 -21.50 -1.13 1.91
C GLN A 37 -20.55 -1.29 3.09
N VAL A 38 -19.80 -0.20 3.38
CA VAL A 38 -18.68 -0.22 4.33
C VAL A 38 -19.14 -0.52 5.76
N GLN A 39 -20.32 -0.03 6.16
CA GLN A 39 -20.83 -0.22 7.52
C GLN A 39 -21.23 -1.68 7.77
N GLU A 40 -21.92 -2.29 6.82
CA GLU A 40 -22.29 -3.70 6.86
C GLU A 40 -21.07 -4.62 6.76
N CYS A 41 -20.06 -4.21 5.97
CA CYS A 41 -18.78 -4.90 5.91
C CYS A 41 -18.08 -4.90 7.28
N ASP A 42 -17.99 -3.74 7.95
CA ASP A 42 -17.41 -3.63 9.31
C ASP A 42 -18.13 -4.56 10.29
N TRP A 43 -19.46 -4.51 10.31
CA TRP A 43 -20.26 -5.37 11.18
C TRP A 43 -20.06 -6.87 10.88
N THR A 44 -19.90 -7.23 9.61
CA THR A 44 -19.61 -8.62 9.20
C THR A 44 -18.21 -9.06 9.65
N LEU A 45 -17.21 -8.18 9.54
CA LEU A 45 -15.84 -8.46 10.01
C LEU A 45 -15.75 -8.58 11.53
N GLN A 46 -16.57 -7.85 12.30
CA GLN A 46 -16.65 -7.98 13.76
C GLN A 46 -17.22 -9.34 14.20
N GLN A 47 -18.24 -9.84 13.49
CA GLN A 47 -18.74 -11.20 13.72
C GLN A 47 -17.70 -12.26 13.37
N LEU A 48 -16.98 -12.06 12.26
CA LEU A 48 -15.90 -12.96 11.86
C LEU A 48 -14.78 -13.00 12.91
N ASP A 49 -14.37 -11.85 13.43
CA ASP A 49 -13.37 -11.76 14.50
C ASP A 49 -13.82 -12.50 15.75
N THR A 50 -15.12 -12.41 16.08
CA THR A 50 -15.72 -13.15 17.21
C THR A 50 -15.74 -14.66 16.94
N ALA A 51 -16.10 -15.09 15.73
CA ALA A 51 -16.14 -16.50 15.34
C ALA A 51 -14.74 -17.13 15.40
N LEU A 52 -13.73 -16.42 14.89
CA LEU A 52 -12.33 -16.88 14.92
C LEU A 52 -11.71 -16.87 16.32
N SER A 53 -12.19 -16.02 17.24
CA SER A 53 -11.71 -15.98 18.63
C SER A 53 -12.28 -17.10 19.50
N GLY A 54 -13.32 -17.81 19.04
CA GLY A 54 -13.96 -18.91 19.76
C GLY A 54 -13.47 -20.30 19.37
N GLU A 55 -12.66 -20.40 18.30
CA GLU A 55 -11.98 -21.62 17.89
C GLU A 55 -10.65 -21.71 18.66
N ASP A 56 -10.34 -22.85 19.29
CA ASP A 56 -9.08 -23.05 20.01
C ASP A 56 -7.88 -22.64 19.12
N ASP A 57 -6.96 -21.87 19.70
CA ASP A 57 -5.84 -21.10 19.10
C ASP A 57 -4.88 -21.88 18.17
N ASP A 58 -5.09 -23.18 17.95
CA ASP A 58 -4.11 -24.07 17.31
C ASP A 58 -4.27 -24.24 15.78
N GLU A 59 -5.40 -23.85 15.15
CA GLU A 59 -5.57 -24.20 13.72
C GLU A 59 -6.45 -23.27 12.86
N ALA A 60 -6.68 -22.01 13.24
CA ALA A 60 -7.19 -21.05 12.26
C ALA A 60 -6.18 -20.97 11.09
N PRO A 61 -6.60 -21.20 9.83
CA PRO A 61 -5.67 -21.16 8.71
C PRO A 61 -5.01 -19.78 8.69
N ASN A 62 -3.69 -19.71 8.87
CA ASN A 62 -2.92 -18.47 8.98
C ASN A 62 -3.29 -17.43 7.89
N ASP A 63 -3.67 -17.90 6.70
CA ASP A 63 -4.07 -17.08 5.56
C ASP A 63 -5.43 -16.39 5.74
N LEU A 64 -6.38 -17.02 6.44
CA LEU A 64 -7.71 -16.47 6.71
C LEU A 64 -7.59 -15.27 7.66
N TYR A 65 -6.88 -15.44 8.78
CA TYR A 65 -6.70 -14.37 9.76
C TYR A 65 -5.92 -13.18 9.18
N ALA A 66 -4.92 -13.43 8.33
CA ALA A 66 -4.22 -12.37 7.61
C ALA A 66 -5.16 -11.53 6.71
N GLN A 67 -6.11 -12.17 6.02
CA GLN A 67 -7.12 -11.49 5.20
C GLN A 67 -8.09 -10.68 6.04
N VAL A 68 -8.52 -11.19 7.20
CA VAL A 68 -9.37 -10.44 8.14
C VAL A 68 -8.68 -9.15 8.59
N LEU A 69 -7.44 -9.23 9.07
CA LEU A 69 -6.68 -8.05 9.50
C LEU A 69 -6.50 -7.03 8.36
N ASN A 70 -6.26 -7.52 7.13
CA ASN A 70 -6.15 -6.67 5.95
C ASN A 70 -7.47 -5.95 5.63
N ASN A 71 -8.60 -6.67 5.64
CA ASN A 71 -9.91 -6.11 5.34
C ASN A 71 -10.39 -5.13 6.41
N GLN A 72 -10.16 -5.44 7.69
CA GLN A 72 -10.41 -4.51 8.80
C GLN A 72 -9.64 -3.19 8.61
N ALA A 73 -8.39 -3.26 8.16
CA ALA A 73 -7.60 -2.04 7.90
C ALA A 73 -8.19 -1.20 6.75
N LEU A 74 -8.67 -1.83 5.67
CA LEU A 74 -9.33 -1.12 4.58
C LEU A 74 -10.61 -0.42 5.05
N VAL A 75 -11.45 -1.11 5.82
CA VAL A 75 -12.67 -0.55 6.43
C VAL A 75 -12.34 0.62 7.36
N LEU A 76 -11.32 0.49 8.21
CA LEU A 76 -10.85 1.59 9.06
C LEU A 76 -10.40 2.81 8.25
N ALA A 77 -9.68 2.59 7.15
CA ALA A 77 -9.27 3.67 6.26
C ALA A 77 -10.46 4.36 5.59
N CYS A 78 -11.50 3.61 5.18
CA CYS A 78 -12.75 4.17 4.65
C CYS A 78 -13.49 5.05 5.67
N HIS A 79 -13.42 4.70 6.96
CA HIS A 79 -13.94 5.53 8.05
C HIS A 79 -13.05 6.73 8.43
N GLY A 80 -11.97 6.99 7.68
CA GLY A 80 -11.00 8.05 7.98
C GLY A 80 -10.06 7.74 9.15
N ARG A 81 -10.17 6.57 9.77
CA ARG A 81 -9.34 6.11 10.91
C ARG A 81 -7.99 5.58 10.42
N THR A 82 -7.23 6.43 9.74
CA THR A 82 -6.03 6.00 9.01
C THR A 82 -4.93 5.46 9.92
N ASP A 83 -4.74 6.04 11.10
CA ASP A 83 -3.71 5.54 12.03
C ASP A 83 -4.05 4.16 12.60
N ASP A 84 -5.33 3.87 12.81
CA ASP A 84 -5.79 2.53 13.21
C ASP A 84 -5.57 1.52 12.08
N ALA A 85 -5.89 1.90 10.85
CA ALA A 85 -5.64 1.08 9.66
C ALA A 85 -4.15 0.77 9.48
N LEU A 86 -3.26 1.76 9.63
CA LEU A 86 -1.81 1.56 9.58
C LEU A 86 -1.35 0.60 10.68
N ARG A 87 -1.81 0.78 11.93
CA ARG A 87 -1.48 -0.12 13.04
C ARG A 87 -1.90 -1.56 12.74
N LYS A 88 -3.09 -1.76 12.16
CA LYS A 88 -3.58 -3.09 11.77
C LYS A 88 -2.76 -3.73 10.65
N LEU A 89 -2.37 -2.96 9.63
CA LEU A 89 -1.50 -3.47 8.56
C LEU A 89 -0.09 -3.81 9.06
N TYR A 90 0.48 -3.02 9.97
CA TYR A 90 1.74 -3.36 10.63
C TYR A 90 1.61 -4.64 11.47
N ASP A 91 0.51 -4.81 12.21
CA ASP A 91 0.24 -6.03 13.00
C ASP A 91 0.15 -7.26 12.09
N CYS A 92 -0.62 -7.16 11.00
CA CYS A 92 -0.74 -8.22 10.00
C CYS A 92 0.63 -8.60 9.43
N ARG A 93 1.44 -7.61 9.01
CA ARG A 93 2.78 -7.89 8.48
C ARG A 93 3.75 -8.49 9.49
N ARG A 94 3.63 -8.15 10.78
CA ARG A 94 4.48 -8.72 11.83
C ARG A 94 4.15 -10.20 12.04
N ARG A 95 2.87 -10.56 12.03
CA ARG A 95 2.40 -11.94 12.21
C ARG A 95 2.51 -12.79 10.94
N PHE A 96 2.24 -12.18 9.78
CA PHE A 96 2.18 -12.81 8.46
C PHE A 96 3.09 -12.07 7.48
N PRO A 97 4.42 -12.24 7.59
CA PRO A 97 5.37 -11.49 6.78
C PRO A 97 5.26 -11.76 5.28
N THR A 98 4.69 -12.90 4.88
CA THR A 98 4.45 -13.30 3.49
C THR A 98 3.10 -12.83 2.93
N CYS A 99 2.26 -12.16 3.72
CA CYS A 99 0.98 -11.64 3.25
C CYS A 99 1.17 -10.48 2.26
N ALA A 100 1.06 -10.78 0.96
CA ALA A 100 1.25 -9.80 -0.11
C ALA A 100 0.23 -8.66 -0.05
N HIS A 101 -1.03 -8.95 0.29
CA HIS A 101 -2.11 -7.97 0.40
C HIS A 101 -1.82 -6.91 1.47
N ALA A 102 -1.37 -7.34 2.65
CA ALA A 102 -1.02 -6.42 3.74
C ALA A 102 0.17 -5.52 3.37
N LEU A 103 1.18 -6.08 2.67
CA LEU A 103 2.30 -5.30 2.12
C LEU A 103 1.81 -4.22 1.14
N PHE A 104 1.00 -4.61 0.16
CA PHE A 104 0.49 -3.70 -0.87
C PHE A 104 -0.36 -2.58 -0.25
N ASN A 105 -1.32 -2.93 0.60
CA ASN A 105 -2.22 -1.96 1.21
C ASN A 105 -1.49 -1.03 2.19
N LEU A 106 -0.48 -1.53 2.91
CA LEU A 106 0.38 -0.68 3.75
C LEU A 106 1.14 0.34 2.90
N THR A 107 1.76 -0.08 1.81
CA THR A 107 2.48 0.83 0.90
C THR A 107 1.55 1.91 0.36
N VAL A 108 0.37 1.52 -0.17
CA VAL A 108 -0.59 2.47 -0.73
C VAL A 108 -1.07 3.46 0.34
N LEU A 109 -1.40 2.99 1.55
CA LEU A 109 -1.89 3.85 2.61
C LEU A 109 -0.82 4.84 3.11
N LEU A 110 0.44 4.39 3.25
CA LEU A 110 1.57 5.27 3.56
C LEU A 110 1.77 6.34 2.48
N TRP A 111 1.63 5.96 1.21
CA TRP A 111 1.74 6.89 0.10
C TRP A 111 0.65 7.96 0.14
N ARG A 112 -0.60 7.57 0.37
CA ARG A 112 -1.74 8.49 0.51
C ARG A 112 -1.60 9.46 1.69
N GLN A 113 -0.83 9.07 2.70
CA GLN A 113 -0.49 9.89 3.87
C GLN A 113 0.76 10.77 3.65
N SER A 114 1.23 10.93 2.41
CA SER A 114 2.44 11.69 2.06
C SER A 114 3.73 11.15 2.72
N LYS A 115 3.70 9.93 3.25
CA LYS A 115 4.87 9.23 3.83
C LYS A 115 5.60 8.43 2.73
N GLN A 116 5.93 9.11 1.63
CA GLN A 116 6.41 8.47 0.39
C GLN A 116 7.70 7.67 0.58
N VAL A 117 8.66 8.18 1.36
CA VAL A 117 9.90 7.44 1.67
C VAL A 117 9.58 6.12 2.38
N ALA A 118 8.71 6.15 3.39
CA ALA A 118 8.31 4.94 4.12
C ALA A 118 7.52 3.98 3.22
N ALA A 119 6.66 4.48 2.34
CA ALA A 119 5.96 3.66 1.36
C ALA A 119 6.93 2.95 0.40
N CYS A 120 7.90 3.68 -0.15
CA CYS A 120 8.94 3.16 -1.03
C CYS A 120 9.78 2.09 -0.34
N THR A 121 10.29 2.36 0.87
CA THR A 121 11.11 1.39 1.61
C THR A 121 10.31 0.14 1.96
N THR A 122 9.04 0.32 2.38
CA THR A 122 8.11 -0.78 2.66
C THR A 122 7.92 -1.67 1.43
N TRP A 123 7.66 -1.08 0.27
CA TRP A 123 7.46 -1.82 -0.99
C TRP A 123 8.71 -2.56 -1.43
N LEU A 124 9.85 -1.86 -1.47
CA LEU A 124 11.12 -2.44 -1.91
C LEU A 124 11.56 -3.61 -1.03
N ALA A 125 11.41 -3.48 0.30
CA ALA A 125 11.75 -4.55 1.24
C ALA A 125 10.88 -5.80 1.08
N GLY A 126 9.62 -5.64 0.66
CA GLY A 126 8.68 -6.74 0.48
C GLY A 126 8.50 -7.20 -0.97
N ARG A 127 9.15 -6.55 -1.94
CA ARG A 127 8.85 -6.71 -3.38
C ARG A 127 8.96 -8.16 -3.87
N GLN A 128 9.91 -8.92 -3.31
CA GLN A 128 10.13 -10.33 -3.66
C GLN A 128 8.92 -11.21 -3.28
N ILE A 129 8.22 -10.89 -2.18
CA ILE A 129 7.01 -11.61 -1.74
C ILE A 129 5.94 -11.55 -2.84
N VAL A 130 5.83 -10.41 -3.51
CA VAL A 130 4.81 -10.16 -4.53
C VAL A 130 5.21 -10.73 -5.90
N HIS A 131 6.50 -10.72 -6.22
CA HIS A 131 7.00 -11.24 -7.49
C HIS A 131 7.13 -12.77 -7.52
N ASN A 132 7.39 -13.42 -6.39
CA ASN A 132 7.46 -14.87 -6.29
C ASN A 132 6.09 -15.56 -6.48
N SER A 133 4.99 -14.81 -6.31
CA SER A 133 3.62 -15.30 -6.55
C SER A 133 3.20 -15.29 -8.03
N ARG A 134 4.04 -14.84 -8.96
CA ARG A 134 3.70 -14.76 -10.39
C ARG A 134 3.70 -16.15 -11.07
N THR A 135 2.52 -16.64 -11.43
CA THR A 135 2.34 -17.45 -12.66
C THR A 135 1.90 -16.54 -13.80
N SER A 136 2.56 -16.68 -14.96
CA SER A 136 2.45 -15.82 -16.15
C SER A 136 1.00 -15.43 -16.53
N ALA A 137 0.69 -14.13 -16.55
CA ALA A 137 -0.49 -13.62 -17.23
C ALA A 137 -0.21 -12.25 -17.87
N ASP A 138 -0.64 -12.13 -19.12
CA ASP A 138 -0.33 -11.08 -20.09
C ASP A 138 -0.97 -9.72 -19.71
N ALA A 139 -0.24 -8.63 -19.93
CA ALA A 139 -0.49 -7.34 -19.32
C ALA A 139 -0.83 -6.26 -20.36
N THR A 140 -2.11 -6.09 -20.72
CA THR A 140 -2.50 -5.04 -21.68
C THR A 140 -3.81 -4.29 -21.39
N THR A 141 -4.56 -4.64 -20.35
CA THR A 141 -5.77 -3.89 -19.95
C THR A 141 -5.58 -3.19 -18.60
N PRO A 142 -6.26 -2.06 -18.32
CA PRO A 142 -6.32 -1.50 -16.97
C PRO A 142 -7.27 -2.30 -16.07
N PRO A 143 -7.04 -2.39 -14.75
CA PRO A 143 -7.88 -3.20 -13.88
C PRO A 143 -9.16 -2.40 -13.59
N THR A 144 -10.28 -2.81 -14.20
CA THR A 144 -11.58 -2.15 -14.05
C THR A 144 -12.51 -2.85 -13.05
N SER A 145 -12.06 -3.92 -12.38
CA SER A 145 -12.83 -4.64 -11.36
C SER A 145 -11.92 -5.22 -10.26
N HIS A 146 -12.52 -5.56 -9.11
CA HIS A 146 -11.86 -6.38 -8.09
C HIS A 146 -11.35 -7.70 -8.71
N VAL A 147 -10.30 -8.26 -8.10
CA VAL A 147 -9.60 -9.46 -8.59
C VAL A 147 -10.62 -10.58 -8.90
N PRO A 148 -10.65 -11.14 -10.13
CA PRO A 148 -11.54 -12.25 -10.46
C PRO A 148 -11.28 -13.44 -9.54
N ALA A 149 -12.34 -14.15 -9.14
CA ALA A 149 -12.29 -15.32 -8.25
C ALA A 149 -11.30 -16.44 -8.66
N GLY A 150 -10.77 -16.41 -9.90
CA GLY A 150 -9.77 -17.33 -10.41
C GLY A 150 -8.30 -17.03 -10.04
N GLN A 151 -7.98 -15.89 -9.43
CA GLN A 151 -6.58 -15.57 -9.05
C GLN A 151 -6.20 -15.96 -7.61
N GLN A 152 -6.99 -16.81 -6.94
CA GLN A 152 -6.67 -17.37 -5.61
C GLN A 152 -6.26 -16.33 -4.55
N GLY A 153 -6.81 -15.11 -4.61
CA GLY A 153 -6.40 -14.05 -3.68
C GLY A 153 -4.96 -13.58 -3.88
N GLN A 154 -4.49 -13.49 -5.13
CA GLN A 154 -3.27 -12.78 -5.52
C GLN A 154 -3.57 -11.33 -5.93
N ILE A 155 -2.61 -10.43 -5.72
CA ILE A 155 -2.72 -9.03 -6.18
C ILE A 155 -2.62 -9.02 -7.71
N CYS A 156 -3.49 -8.25 -8.37
CA CYS A 156 -3.47 -8.14 -9.82
C CYS A 156 -2.09 -7.66 -10.32
N PRO A 157 -1.49 -8.31 -11.34
CA PRO A 157 -0.18 -7.91 -11.90
C PRO A 157 -0.08 -6.44 -12.30
N GLN A 158 -1.20 -5.85 -12.73
CA GLN A 158 -1.27 -4.44 -13.14
C GLN A 158 -1.16 -3.50 -11.94
N GLN A 159 -1.72 -3.86 -10.79
CA GLN A 159 -1.58 -3.10 -9.54
C GLN A 159 -0.12 -3.14 -9.06
N ILE A 160 0.51 -4.31 -9.13
CA ILE A 160 1.93 -4.49 -8.80
C ILE A 160 2.80 -3.61 -9.71
N ALA A 161 2.59 -3.68 -11.02
CA ALA A 161 3.35 -2.90 -11.99
C ALA A 161 3.11 -1.38 -11.83
N ALA A 162 1.91 -0.97 -11.44
CA ALA A 162 1.62 0.44 -11.14
C ALA A 162 2.40 0.93 -9.92
N LEU A 163 2.45 0.13 -8.86
CA LEU A 163 3.17 0.46 -7.63
C LEU A 163 4.69 0.48 -7.85
N ASP A 164 5.21 -0.46 -8.64
CA ASP A 164 6.61 -0.45 -9.11
C ASP A 164 6.96 0.87 -9.81
N ARG A 165 6.18 1.26 -10.84
CA ARG A 165 6.41 2.52 -11.56
C ARG A 165 6.34 3.74 -10.66
N MET A 166 5.43 3.73 -9.69
CA MET A 166 5.26 4.83 -8.75
C MET A 166 6.49 4.99 -7.84
N VAL A 167 7.03 3.88 -7.33
CA VAL A 167 8.26 3.87 -6.52
C VAL A 167 9.48 4.27 -7.36
N ASP A 168 9.63 3.71 -8.55
CA ASP A 168 10.75 4.02 -9.46
C ASP A 168 10.76 5.51 -9.84
N LYS A 169 9.59 6.08 -10.14
CA LYS A 169 9.45 7.50 -10.45
C LYS A 169 9.86 8.39 -9.27
N PHE A 170 9.40 8.08 -8.06
CA PHE A 170 9.76 8.88 -6.88
C PHE A 170 11.26 8.94 -6.64
N TRP A 171 11.96 7.82 -6.79
CA TRP A 171 13.41 7.81 -6.64
C TRP A 171 14.15 8.52 -7.78
N ALA A 172 13.64 8.43 -9.01
CA ALA A 172 14.20 9.19 -10.13
C ALA A 172 14.05 10.71 -9.91
N ASP A 173 12.89 11.15 -9.43
CA ASP A 173 12.63 12.56 -9.12
C ASP A 173 13.45 13.04 -7.91
N ASP A 174 13.59 12.23 -6.85
CA ASP A 174 14.43 12.54 -5.68
C ASP A 174 15.92 12.62 -6.06
N GLY A 175 16.42 11.67 -6.86
CA GLY A 175 17.78 11.70 -7.39
C GLY A 175 18.05 12.94 -8.25
N ARG A 176 17.08 13.29 -9.12
CA ARG A 176 17.15 14.50 -9.94
C ARG A 176 17.17 15.77 -9.07
N MET A 177 16.32 15.83 -8.05
CA MET A 177 16.28 16.96 -7.11
C MET A 177 17.59 17.11 -6.35
N ARG A 178 18.19 16.01 -5.89
CA ARG A 178 19.52 16.02 -5.25
C ARG A 178 20.60 16.54 -6.20
N ALA A 179 20.62 16.09 -7.45
CA ALA A 179 21.56 16.56 -8.46
C ALA A 179 21.41 18.07 -8.75
N ILE A 180 20.17 18.56 -8.90
CA ILE A 180 19.91 20.01 -9.10
C ILE A 180 20.43 20.83 -7.92
N LYS A 181 20.16 20.40 -6.68
CA LYS A 181 20.65 21.09 -5.48
C LYS A 181 22.17 21.14 -5.42
N GLN A 182 22.86 20.05 -5.75
CA GLN A 182 24.32 20.01 -5.80
C GLN A 182 24.87 20.95 -6.88
N SER A 183 24.28 20.97 -8.07
CA SER A 183 24.69 21.90 -9.13
C SER A 183 24.48 23.36 -8.74
N LEU A 184 23.38 23.70 -8.07
CA LEU A 184 23.13 25.05 -7.55
C LEU A 184 24.20 25.46 -6.54
N GLN A 185 24.57 24.58 -5.62
CA GLN A 185 25.64 24.84 -4.65
C GLN A 185 26.99 25.13 -5.32
N VAL A 186 27.32 24.41 -6.40
CA VAL A 186 28.55 24.65 -7.18
C VAL A 186 28.51 26.03 -7.85
N VAL A 187 27.37 26.40 -8.44
CA VAL A 187 27.21 27.72 -9.08
C VAL A 187 27.29 28.85 -8.05
N GLU A 188 26.64 28.70 -6.89
CA GLU A 188 26.71 29.66 -5.78
C GLU A 188 28.14 29.84 -5.27
N HIS A 189 28.87 28.73 -5.09
CA HIS A 189 30.27 28.75 -4.68
C HIS A 189 31.16 29.45 -5.71
N TYR A 190 31.00 29.15 -7.01
CA TYR A 190 31.76 29.80 -8.07
C TYR A 190 31.47 31.31 -8.14
N THR A 191 30.19 31.70 -8.01
CA THR A 191 29.78 33.11 -8.00
C THR A 191 30.37 33.86 -6.81
N SER A 192 30.45 33.22 -5.64
CA SER A 192 31.09 33.79 -4.45
C SER A 192 32.60 34.05 -4.66
N ILE A 193 33.32 33.10 -5.27
CA ILE A 193 34.75 33.25 -5.56
C ILE A 193 35.00 34.36 -6.59
N CYS A 194 34.29 34.34 -7.72
CA CYS A 194 34.48 35.36 -8.77
C CYS A 194 34.00 36.76 -8.32
N GLY A 195 33.01 36.85 -7.43
CA GLY A 195 32.58 38.09 -6.81
C GLY A 195 33.63 38.70 -5.87
N HIS A 196 34.43 37.86 -5.20
CA HIS A 196 35.53 38.31 -4.35
C HIS A 196 36.75 38.79 -5.16
N GLU A 197 37.10 38.14 -6.27
CA GLU A 197 38.21 38.56 -7.14
C GLU A 197 37.96 39.92 -7.80
N SER A 198 36.71 40.25 -8.11
CA SER A 198 36.31 41.55 -8.67
C SER A 198 36.46 42.72 -7.69
N SER A 199 36.53 42.47 -6.38
CA SER A 199 36.65 43.50 -5.34
C SER A 199 38.09 43.75 -4.87
N SER A 200 39.06 42.88 -5.22
CA SER A 200 40.45 43.00 -4.75
C SER A 200 41.38 43.71 -5.74
N GLY A 201 40.87 44.17 -6.89
CA GLY A 201 41.67 44.75 -7.99
C GLY A 201 41.98 46.25 -7.92
N ASN A 202 41.44 47.00 -6.96
CA ASN A 202 41.72 48.44 -6.82
C ASN A 202 42.70 48.73 -5.66
N ALA A 203 43.98 48.40 -5.86
CA ALA A 203 45.05 48.97 -5.05
C ALA A 203 45.51 50.30 -5.68
N PRO A 204 45.59 51.42 -4.93
CA PRO A 204 46.05 52.69 -5.50
C PRO A 204 47.55 52.61 -5.81
N LEU A 205 47.90 52.92 -7.06
CA LEU A 205 49.28 53.14 -7.49
C LEU A 205 49.85 54.34 -6.72
N ASN A 206 50.66 54.03 -5.71
CA ASN A 206 51.41 55.01 -4.93
C ASN A 206 52.63 55.42 -5.76
N THR A 207 52.61 56.64 -6.32
CA THR A 207 53.78 57.23 -7.02
C THR A 207 54.72 57.86 -5.99
N PRO A 208 56.01 57.48 -5.92
CA PRO A 208 56.97 58.18 -5.09
C PRO A 208 57.53 59.43 -5.81
N ASN A 209 57.72 60.48 -5.00
CA ASN A 209 58.33 61.81 -5.20
C ASN A 209 59.10 62.07 -6.50
#